data_AF-A0A928Z8C5-F1
#
_entry.id   AF-A0A928Z8C5-F1
#
_cell.length_a   1.000
_cell.length_b   1.000
_cell.length_c   1.000
_cell.angle_alpha   90.00
_cell.angle_beta   90.00
_cell.angle_gamma   90.00
#
_symmetry.space_group_name_H-M   'P 1'
#
loop_
_entity.id
_entity.type
_entity.pdbx_description
1 polymer ?
#
loop_
_entity_poly.entity_id
_entity_poly.type
_entity_poly.pdbx_seq_one_letter_code
_entity_poly.pdbx_strand_id
1 'polypeptide(L)' 'MVSNVGTVDRVIRFIVAAVLFDLGLNVYANYPVGIGLTVAGAIALLTSLVGFCGLYRLLGISTRKIDSAL' A
#
# COMPACT_ATOMS: atom_id res chain seq x y z
N MET A 1 -9.14 2.50 -17.97
CA MET A 1 -9.13 1.84 -16.64
C MET A 1 -9.71 2.80 -15.60
N VAL A 2 -10.84 2.45 -15.00
CA VAL A 2 -11.44 3.23 -13.91
C VAL A 2 -10.70 2.87 -12.62
N SER A 3 -9.69 3.67 -12.26
CA SER A 3 -9.00 3.55 -10.97
C SER A 3 -9.73 4.39 -9.93
N ASN A 4 -10.34 3.73 -8.95
CA ASN A 4 -11.08 4.32 -7.82
C ASN A 4 -10.16 4.78 -6.67
N VAL A 5 -8.92 4.32 -6.68
CA VAL A 5 -7.87 4.71 -5.74
C VAL A 5 -7.00 5.76 -6.42
N GLY A 6 -6.91 6.96 -5.84
CA GLY A 6 -6.02 8.01 -6.32
C GLY A 6 -4.56 7.56 -6.20
N THR A 7 -3.69 8.00 -7.12
CA THR A 7 -2.25 7.69 -7.14
C THR A 7 -1.57 7.90 -5.79
N VAL A 8 -2.07 8.86 -5.01
CA VAL A 8 -1.60 9.19 -3.65
C VAL A 8 -1.68 7.99 -2.68
N ASP A 9 -2.79 7.24 -2.61
CA ASP A 9 -2.92 6.11 -1.67
C ASP A 9 -2.01 4.92 -2.06
N ARG A 10 -1.85 4.68 -3.38
CA ARG A 10 -0.86 3.70 -3.87
C ARG A 10 0.56 4.09 -3.46
N VAL A 11 0.91 5.36 -3.62
CA VAL A 11 2.24 5.88 -3.23
C VAL A 11 2.45 5.76 -1.73
N ILE A 12 1.47 6.12 -0.91
CA ILE A 12 1.57 5.97 0.56
C ILE A 12 1.78 4.50 0.94
N ARG A 13 0.99 3.57 0.40
CA ARG A 13 1.15 2.13 0.69
C ARG A 13 2.49 1.57 0.21
N PHE A 14 2.98 2.04 -0.94
CA PHE A 14 4.29 1.66 -1.44
C PHE A 14 5.42 2.17 -0.53
N ILE A 15 5.32 3.41 -0.05
CA ILE A 15 6.26 3.98 0.93
C ILE A 15 6.23 3.18 2.23
N VAL A 16 5.04 2.87 2.75
CA VAL A 16 4.90 2.04 3.96
C VAL A 16 5.53 0.66 3.76
N ALA A 17 5.30 0.02 2.61
CA ALA A 17 5.92 -1.27 2.29
C ALA A 17 7.46 -1.16 2.25
N ALA A 18 8.01 -0.12 1.64
CA ALA A 18 9.46 0.11 1.59
C ALA A 18 10.07 0.30 2.99
N VAL A 19 9.42 1.07 3.86
CA VAL A 19 9.84 1.27 5.25
C VAL A 19 9.79 -0.03 6.04
N LEU A 20 8.72 -0.82 5.91
CA LEU A 20 8.59 -2.11 6.60
C LEU A 20 9.66 -3.11 6.14
N PHE A 21 9.99 -3.13 4.84
CA PHE A 21 11.09 -3.96 4.33
C PHE A 21 12.45 -3.52 4.85
N ASP A 22 12.73 -2.22 4.87
CA ASP A 22 13.99 -1.70 5.40
C ASP A 22 14.16 -2.03 6.89
N LEU A 23 13.10 -1.85 7.69
CA LEU A 23 13.12 -2.23 9.10
C LEU A 23 13.26 -3.75 9.26
N GLY A 24 12.53 -4.56 8.50
CA GLY A 24 12.55 -6.02 8.62
C GLY A 24 13.87 -6.67 8.18
N LEU A 25 14.47 -6.18 7.10
CA LEU A 25 15.66 -6.75 6.47
C LEU A 25 16.97 -6.15 6.95
N ASN A 26 17.00 -4.87 7.35
CA ASN A 26 18.23 -4.20 7.79
C ASN A 26 18.25 -4.00 9.31
N VAL A 27 17.22 -3.35 9.88
CA VAL A 27 17.22 -2.96 11.31
C VAL A 27 16.98 -4.16 12.23
N TYR A 28 16.01 -5.01 11.90
CA TYR A 28 15.57 -6.13 12.72
C TYR A 28 15.94 -7.50 12.13
N ALA A 29 16.92 -7.56 11.23
CA ALA A 29 17.30 -8.76 10.47
C ALA A 29 17.55 -10.00 11.36
N ASN A 30 18.15 -9.79 12.53
CA ASN A 30 18.52 -10.86 13.47
C ASN A 30 17.45 -11.14 14.54
N TYR A 31 16.32 -10.44 14.49
CA TYR A 31 15.24 -10.57 15.47
C TYR A 31 14.02 -11.26 14.86
N PRO A 32 13.27 -12.06 15.63
CA PRO A 32 12.03 -12.69 15.16
C PRO A 32 11.01 -11.67 14.62
N VAL A 33 11.03 -10.46 15.19
CA VAL A 33 10.18 -9.34 14.78
C VAL A 33 10.46 -8.91 13.33
N GLY A 34 11.70 -9.07 12.86
CA GLY A 34 12.10 -8.78 11.48
C GLY A 34 11.30 -9.57 10.47
N ILE A 35 11.10 -10.88 10.69
CA ILE A 35 10.27 -11.73 9.81
C ILE A 35 8.84 -11.19 9.73
N GLY A 36 8.25 -10.81 10.86
CA GLY A 36 6.91 -10.22 10.90
C GLY A 36 6.79 -8.92 10.12
N LEU A 37 7.78 -8.03 10.26
CA LEU A 37 7.89 -6.77 9.53
C LEU A 37 8.01 -7.00 8.02
N THR A 38 8.85 -7.94 7.61
CA THR A 38 9.07 -8.29 6.20
C THR A 38 7.81 -8.86 5.56
N VAL A 39 7.08 -9.75 6.26
CA VAL A 39 5.80 -10.31 5.79
C VAL A 39 4.73 -9.22 5.69
N ALA A 40 4.64 -8.34 6.68
CA ALA A 40 3.71 -7.20 6.64
C ALA A 40 4.02 -6.25 5.47
N GLY A 41 5.31 -5.97 5.21
CA GLY A 41 5.78 -5.20 4.07
C GLY A 41 5.39 -5.84 2.73
N ALA A 42 5.55 -7.16 2.59
CA ALA A 42 5.16 -7.90 1.39
C ALA A 42 3.64 -7.80 1.12
N ILE A 43 2.81 -7.94 2.15
CA ILE A 43 1.35 -7.79 2.03
C ILE A 43 0.97 -6.36 1.61
N ALA A 44 1.59 -5.34 2.24
CA ALA A 44 1.38 -3.94 1.88
C ALA A 44 1.80 -3.66 0.42
N LEU A 45 2.91 -4.23 -0.04
CA LEU A 45 3.38 -4.12 -1.42
C LEU A 45 2.41 -4.77 -2.41
N LEU A 46 2.00 -6.01 -2.16
CA LEU A 46 1.07 -6.74 -3.02
C LEU A 46 -0.28 -6.02 -3.11
N THR A 47 -0.80 -5.50 -1.99
CA THR A 47 -2.03 -4.71 -1.99
C THR A 47 -1.90 -3.38 -2.73
N SER A 48 -0.69 -2.79 -2.80
CA SER A 48 -0.43 -1.59 -3.62
C SER A 48 -0.37 -1.89 -5.13
N LEU A 49 0.15 -3.05 -5.52
CA LEU A 49 0.36 -3.47 -6.91
C LEU A 49 -0.92 -3.88 -7.64
N VAL A 50 -1.84 -4.57 -6.94
CA VAL A 50 -3.15 -4.95 -7.53
C VAL A 50 -3.96 -3.71 -7.91
N GLY A 51 -3.61 -2.54 -7.33
CA GLY A 51 -4.07 -1.26 -7.82
C GLY A 51 -5.57 -1.02 -7.68
N PHE A 52 -6.23 -1.93 -6.96
CA PHE A 52 -7.64 -2.03 -6.75
C PHE A 52 -7.80 -2.37 -5.26
N CYS A 53 -8.01 -1.36 -4.42
CA CYS A 53 -8.32 -1.66 -3.03
C CYS A 53 -9.75 -2.20 -2.98
N GLY A 54 -9.90 -3.53 -2.83
CA GLY A 54 -11.20 -4.18 -2.68
C GLY A 54 -12.03 -3.56 -1.54
N LEU A 55 -11.37 -3.07 -0.48
CA LEU A 55 -12.02 -2.41 0.65
C LEU A 55 -12.68 -1.07 0.27
N TYR A 56 -12.01 -0.21 -0.52
CA TYR A 56 -12.61 1.05 -1.01
C TYR A 56 -13.74 0.80 -2.02
N ARG A 57 -13.69 -0.30 -2.79
CA ARG A 57 -14.82 -0.73 -3.62
C ARG A 57 -15.99 -1.24 -2.79
N LEU A 58 -15.72 -2.03 -1.74
CA LEU A 58 -16.74 -2.50 -0.79
C LEU A 58 -17.37 -1.34 -0.01
N LEU A 59 -16.59 -0.30 0.29
CA LEU A 59 -17.05 0.90 0.98
C LEU A 59 -17.60 1.98 0.02
N GLY A 60 -17.52 1.80 -1.29
CA GLY A 60 -18.01 2.75 -2.30
C GLY A 60 -17.27 4.10 -2.34
N ILE A 61 -16.09 4.21 -1.74
CA ILE A 61 -15.35 5.47 -1.61
C ILE A 61 -14.37 5.62 -2.78
N SER A 62 -14.47 6.72 -3.53
CA SER A 62 -13.54 7.14 -4.57
C SER A 62 -12.64 8.26 -4.06
N THR A 63 -11.32 8.07 -4.09
CA THR A 63 -10.34 9.17 -3.87
C THR A 63 -9.86 9.78 -5.17
N ARG A 64 -10.42 9.36 -6.31
CA ARG A 64 -10.27 10.08 -7.56
C ARG A 64 -10.89 11.46 -7.34
N LYS A 65 -10.07 12.52 -7.33
CA LYS A 65 -10.60 13.86 -7.54
C LYS A 65 -11.32 13.80 -8.88
N ILE A 66 -12.62 14.02 -8.86
CA ILE A 66 -13.35 14.39 -10.07
C ILE A 66 -12.66 15.68 -10.50
N ASP A 67 -11.96 15.64 -11.63
CA ASP A 67 -11.60 16.86 -12.31
C ASP A 67 -12.95 17.43 -12.78
N SER A 68 -13.53 18.26 -11.93
CA SER A 68 -14.66 19.12 -12.28
C SER A 68 -14.10 20.24 -13.16
N ALA A 69 -13.62 19.89 -14.36
CA ALA A 69 -13.32 20.85 -15.40
C ALA A 69 -13.92 20.32 -16.71
N LEU A 70 -15.16 20.75 -16.91
CA LEU A 70 -15.85 20.99 -18.19
C LEU A 70 -16.01 19.82 -19.17
#